data_AF-A0A3B3UCB4-F1
#
_entry.id   AF-A0A3B3UCB4-F1
#
_cell.length_a   1.000
_cell.length_b   1.000
_cell.length_c   1.000
_cell.angle_alpha   90.00
_cell.angle_beta   90.00
_cell.angle_gamma   90.00
#
_symmetry.space_group_name_H-M   'P 1'
#
loop_
_entity.id
_entity.type
_entity.pdbx_description
1 polymer ?
#
loop_
_entity_poly.entity_id
_entity_poly.type
_entity_poly.pdbx_seq_one_letter_code
_entity_poly.pdbx_strand_id
1 'polypeptide(L)'
;MEAQTSKVVLSLNAKEVDSLKDGVSFKKNPEDGRCYIIYKSSGGFKACKNQCKHQGGLFIKDIEDLDGRTVKCTKHNWKLNVSSMKYVNPPDSFLQDELEVEMLDDGGMQLVELSPIDPWLTDPRDPLELQEGEITYLTHACMELQLGQKRFLFDPWLMGPAFARGWWLLHEPPADCLDRLCAADLIYISHLHSDHLRPNGGRLPEKVDLMMSDFAGGASGFPMTFHGGKYSGELNTVQCCPGNIVEPWGTPFTEQRCYIAKHYVALSEAITDPPANAKIYKDSWEFDLYVDELNSAISSEIFKHESWIQFYYSWAGFQNYNLVVRMIETDDSFKPMSNGYDYLVDFLDLSFPSTRPDREHSYIEIKNRIGVMRYVVLHGGLWDDLYIGFQNRISRDPDTYHHKFWNHFQTQLPLHGPDWDQFLQQVPPIQETDALNYGLLNYCSIL
;
A
#
# COMPACT_ATOMS: atom_id res chain seq x y z
N MET A 1 -7.51 29.35 -6.33
CA MET A 1 -8.77 28.65 -5.98
C MET A 1 -9.18 27.82 -7.17
N GLU A 2 -8.83 26.54 -7.16
CA GLU A 2 -9.50 25.59 -8.05
C GLU A 2 -10.97 25.53 -7.63
N ALA A 3 -11.90 25.51 -8.58
CA ALA A 3 -13.32 25.43 -8.28
C ALA A 3 -13.67 23.98 -7.88
N GLN A 4 -14.68 23.82 -7.00
CA GLN A 4 -15.30 22.52 -6.76
C GLN A 4 -15.68 21.91 -8.10
N THR A 5 -15.16 20.70 -8.37
CA THR A 5 -15.48 20.01 -9.61
C THR A 5 -16.66 19.09 -9.39
N SER A 6 -17.56 19.06 -10.36
CA SER A 6 -18.69 18.14 -10.39
C SER A 6 -18.62 17.31 -11.65
N LYS A 7 -19.13 16.08 -11.55
CA LYS A 7 -19.23 15.17 -12.69
C LYS A 7 -20.63 14.59 -12.72
N VAL A 8 -21.31 14.75 -13.85
CA VAL A 8 -22.53 13.98 -14.12
C VAL A 8 -22.12 12.52 -14.31
N VAL A 9 -22.63 11.64 -13.45
CA VAL A 9 -22.29 10.21 -13.44
C VAL A 9 -23.40 9.34 -14.03
N LEU A 10 -24.61 9.87 -14.13
CA LEU A 10 -25.75 9.24 -14.81
C LEU A 10 -26.73 10.32 -15.27
N SER A 11 -27.30 10.18 -16.47
CA SER A 11 -28.44 10.97 -16.94
C SER A 11 -29.59 10.04 -17.32
N LEU A 12 -30.81 10.38 -16.93
CA LEU A 12 -32.06 9.70 -17.30
C LEU A 12 -32.99 10.70 -17.99
N ASN A 13 -33.63 10.29 -19.08
CA ASN A 13 -34.67 11.12 -19.70
C ASN A 13 -35.99 11.06 -18.92
N ALA A 14 -36.93 11.96 -19.23
CA ALA A 14 -38.22 12.05 -18.54
C ALA A 14 -38.99 10.72 -18.50
N LYS A 15 -39.02 9.97 -19.59
CA LYS A 15 -39.70 8.67 -19.65
C LYS A 15 -39.06 7.64 -18.72
N GLU A 16 -37.74 7.65 -18.59
CA GLU A 16 -37.03 6.77 -17.68
C GLU A 16 -37.27 7.15 -16.22
N VAL A 17 -37.33 8.45 -15.92
CA VAL A 17 -37.67 8.97 -14.59
C VAL A 17 -39.10 8.59 -14.20
N ASP A 18 -40.07 8.77 -15.11
CA ASP A 18 -41.47 8.39 -14.90
C ASP A 18 -41.64 6.88 -14.67
N SER A 19 -40.77 6.07 -15.26
CA SER A 19 -40.78 4.61 -15.06
C SER A 19 -40.24 4.15 -13.69
N LEU A 20 -39.61 5.05 -12.92
CA LEU A 20 -39.10 4.74 -11.59
C LEU A 20 -40.27 4.51 -10.62
N LYS A 21 -40.32 3.28 -10.09
CA LYS A 21 -41.25 2.91 -9.01
C LYS A 21 -40.77 3.45 -7.68
N ASP A 22 -41.71 3.64 -6.75
CA ASP A 22 -41.39 3.94 -5.37
C ASP A 22 -40.49 2.85 -4.76
N GLY A 23 -39.51 3.27 -3.96
CA GLY A 23 -38.47 2.42 -3.41
C GLY A 23 -37.20 2.36 -4.26
N VAL A 24 -36.45 1.26 -4.12
CA VAL A 24 -35.13 1.08 -4.73
C VAL A 24 -35.20 0.70 -6.22
N SER A 25 -34.46 1.45 -7.03
CA SER A 25 -34.17 1.18 -8.44
C SER A 25 -32.66 1.13 -8.69
N PHE A 26 -32.22 0.24 -9.58
CA PHE A 26 -30.83 0.15 -10.02
C PHE A 26 -30.73 0.59 -11.47
N LYS A 27 -29.83 1.51 -11.78
CA LYS A 27 -29.63 2.04 -13.14
C LYS A 27 -28.15 1.98 -13.50
N LYS A 28 -27.86 1.50 -14.71
CA LYS A 28 -26.49 1.47 -15.22
C LYS A 28 -26.28 2.65 -16.16
N ASN A 29 -25.13 3.30 -16.04
CA ASN A 29 -24.69 4.23 -17.06
C ASN A 29 -24.28 3.41 -18.30
N PRO A 30 -24.85 3.69 -19.49
CA PRO A 30 -24.54 2.95 -20.72
C PRO A 30 -23.11 3.18 -21.23
N GLU A 31 -22.47 4.30 -20.87
CA GLU A 31 -21.13 4.65 -21.36
C GLU A 31 -20.01 3.87 -20.65
N ASP A 32 -20.10 3.73 -19.32
CA ASP A 32 -19.05 3.11 -18.49
C ASP A 32 -19.50 1.82 -17.79
N GLY A 33 -20.78 1.44 -17.92
CA GLY A 33 -21.36 0.25 -17.32
C GLY A 33 -21.54 0.31 -15.80
N ARG A 34 -21.17 1.42 -15.14
CA ARG A 34 -21.28 1.57 -13.68
C ARG A 34 -22.73 1.62 -13.26
N CYS A 35 -23.02 1.02 -12.11
CA CYS A 35 -24.37 0.91 -11.57
C CYS A 35 -24.58 1.91 -10.42
N TYR A 36 -25.76 2.49 -10.38
CA TYR A 36 -26.20 3.48 -9.41
C TYR A 36 -27.52 3.03 -8.79
N ILE A 37 -27.72 3.40 -7.54
CA ILE A 37 -28.94 3.14 -6.78
C ILE A 37 -29.71 4.44 -6.69
N ILE A 38 -30.98 4.42 -7.09
CA ILE A 38 -31.92 5.54 -6.96
C ILE A 38 -33.05 5.09 -6.06
N TYR A 39 -33.29 5.83 -5.00
CA TYR A 39 -34.39 5.65 -4.07
C TYR A 39 -35.43 6.73 -4.30
N LYS A 40 -36.65 6.34 -4.68
CA LYS A 40 -37.79 7.25 -4.86
C LYS A 40 -38.73 7.13 -3.66
N SER A 41 -39.14 8.27 -3.11
CA SER A 41 -40.11 8.36 -2.02
C SER A 41 -41.02 9.57 -2.20
N SER A 42 -42.01 9.74 -1.32
CA SER A 42 -42.84 10.95 -1.28
C SER A 42 -42.04 12.22 -1.00
N GLY A 43 -40.86 12.11 -0.37
CA GLY A 43 -39.94 13.21 -0.10
C GLY A 43 -38.97 13.54 -1.23
N GLY A 44 -39.11 12.91 -2.40
CA GLY A 44 -38.23 13.09 -3.55
C GLY A 44 -37.29 11.91 -3.79
N PHE A 45 -36.14 12.20 -4.40
CA PHE A 45 -35.14 11.22 -4.81
C PHE A 45 -33.89 11.30 -3.95
N LYS A 46 -33.29 10.13 -3.70
CA LYS A 46 -31.92 10.00 -3.20
C LYS A 46 -31.15 9.06 -4.08
N ALA A 47 -29.85 9.26 -4.23
CA ALA A 47 -29.04 8.39 -5.06
C ALA A 47 -27.65 8.15 -4.49
N CYS A 48 -27.05 7.01 -4.84
CA CYS A 48 -25.67 6.70 -4.53
C CYS A 48 -25.08 5.73 -5.55
N LYS A 49 -23.75 5.57 -5.55
CA LYS A 49 -23.09 4.52 -6.34
C LYS A 49 -23.49 3.14 -5.82
N ASN A 50 -23.69 2.18 -6.71
CA ASN A 50 -23.91 0.79 -6.33
C ASN A 50 -22.58 0.10 -5.99
N GLN A 51 -21.89 0.61 -4.99
CA GLN A 51 -20.61 0.09 -4.53
C GLN A 51 -20.54 0.22 -3.00
N CYS A 52 -20.51 -0.91 -2.31
CA CYS A 52 -20.42 -0.96 -0.86
C CYS A 52 -19.07 -0.42 -0.40
N LYS A 53 -19.09 0.56 0.50
CA LYS A 53 -17.90 1.20 1.08
C LYS A 53 -17.06 0.28 1.97
N HIS A 54 -17.57 -0.90 2.35
CA HIS A 54 -16.78 -1.87 3.11
C HIS A 54 -15.60 -2.42 2.28
N GLN A 55 -15.87 -3.11 1.17
CA GLN A 55 -14.82 -3.69 0.29
C GLN A 55 -15.25 -3.71 -1.19
N GLY A 56 -16.01 -2.70 -1.62
CA GLY A 56 -16.39 -2.51 -3.02
C GLY A 56 -17.38 -3.53 -3.60
N GLY A 57 -18.07 -4.33 -2.77
CA GLY A 57 -19.09 -5.26 -3.24
C GLY A 57 -20.32 -4.54 -3.81
N LEU A 58 -20.99 -5.11 -4.80
CA LEU A 58 -22.24 -4.53 -5.31
C LEU A 58 -23.39 -4.78 -4.34
N PHE A 59 -24.38 -3.89 -4.33
CA PHE A 59 -25.65 -4.13 -3.66
C PHE A 59 -26.68 -4.74 -4.60
N ILE A 60 -27.55 -5.56 -4.01
CA ILE A 60 -28.74 -6.13 -4.62
C ILE A 60 -29.96 -5.81 -3.75
N LYS A 61 -31.16 -5.94 -4.31
CA LYS A 61 -32.39 -5.89 -3.51
C LYS A 61 -32.32 -6.96 -2.42
N ASP A 62 -32.60 -6.57 -1.18
CA ASP A 62 -32.72 -7.55 -0.12
C ASP A 62 -34.13 -8.12 -0.11
N ILE A 63 -34.24 -9.44 -0.23
CA ILE A 63 -35.55 -10.13 -0.27
C ILE A 63 -36.27 -10.08 1.09
N GLU A 64 -35.52 -9.80 2.16
CA GLU A 64 -36.02 -9.60 3.51
C GLU A 64 -36.47 -8.15 3.76
N ASP A 65 -36.31 -7.27 2.77
CA ASP A 65 -36.65 -5.85 2.88
C ASP A 65 -38.16 -5.63 2.76
N LEU A 66 -38.84 -5.55 3.91
CA LEU A 66 -40.28 -5.33 3.96
C LEU A 66 -40.68 -3.87 3.69
N ASP A 67 -39.74 -2.91 3.82
CA ASP A 67 -40.01 -1.48 3.71
C ASP A 67 -39.43 -0.82 2.44
N GLY A 68 -38.79 -1.61 1.56
CA GLY A 68 -38.37 -1.19 0.22
C GLY A 68 -37.24 -0.16 0.19
N ARG A 69 -36.54 0.06 1.31
CA ARG A 69 -35.45 1.04 1.46
C ARG A 69 -34.12 0.39 1.86
N THR A 70 -34.00 -0.94 1.83
CA THR A 70 -32.80 -1.65 2.23
C THR A 70 -32.21 -2.45 1.07
N VAL A 71 -30.91 -2.30 0.85
CA VAL A 71 -30.15 -3.09 -0.12
C VAL A 71 -29.07 -3.90 0.57
N LYS A 72 -28.77 -5.10 0.07
CA LYS A 72 -27.79 -6.03 0.66
C LYS A 72 -26.58 -6.19 -0.23
N CYS A 73 -25.39 -6.09 0.35
CA CYS A 73 -24.11 -6.26 -0.33
C CYS A 73 -23.86 -7.74 -0.63
N THR A 74 -23.40 -8.05 -1.85
CA THR A 74 -23.15 -9.41 -2.32
C THR A 74 -21.89 -10.07 -1.74
N LYS A 75 -20.96 -9.30 -1.15
CA LYS A 75 -19.73 -9.84 -0.58
C LYS A 75 -19.91 -10.34 0.86
N HIS A 76 -20.32 -9.43 1.75
CA HIS A 76 -20.32 -9.68 3.20
C HIS A 76 -21.70 -9.48 3.83
N ASN A 77 -22.77 -9.37 3.03
CA ASN A 77 -24.16 -9.22 3.49
C ASN A 77 -24.44 -7.97 4.34
N TRP A 78 -23.59 -6.95 4.24
CA TRP A 78 -23.85 -5.63 4.82
C TRP A 78 -25.08 -5.01 4.14
N LYS A 79 -25.98 -4.47 4.93
CA LYS A 79 -27.23 -3.85 4.47
C LYS A 79 -27.13 -2.35 4.61
N LEU A 80 -27.54 -1.64 3.57
CA LEU A 80 -27.57 -0.18 3.48
C LEU A 80 -29.02 0.28 3.42
N ASN A 81 -29.40 1.21 4.30
CA ASN A 81 -30.67 1.93 4.21
C ASN A 81 -30.49 3.12 3.26
N VAL A 82 -31.00 3.02 2.05
CA VAL A 82 -30.78 4.01 0.98
C VAL A 82 -31.52 5.33 1.21
N SER A 83 -32.50 5.37 2.13
CA SER A 83 -33.20 6.61 2.49
C SER A 83 -32.37 7.51 3.40
N SER A 84 -31.49 6.91 4.20
CA SER A 84 -30.64 7.61 5.19
C SER A 84 -29.15 7.54 4.86
N MET A 85 -28.76 6.74 3.88
CA MET A 85 -27.38 6.37 3.55
C MET A 85 -26.59 5.73 4.71
N LYS A 86 -27.30 5.23 5.74
CA LYS A 86 -26.71 4.53 6.89
C LYS A 86 -26.69 3.03 6.67
N TYR A 87 -25.58 2.39 6.99
CA TYR A 87 -25.52 0.94 7.06
C TYR A 87 -26.28 0.45 8.30
N VAL A 88 -27.12 -0.57 8.09
CA VAL A 88 -27.99 -1.16 9.12
C VAL A 88 -27.26 -2.25 9.89
N ASN A 89 -26.36 -2.96 9.21
CA ASN A 89 -25.48 -3.97 9.81
C ASN A 89 -24.09 -3.92 9.16
N PRO A 90 -23.04 -3.61 9.95
CA PRO A 90 -23.09 -3.16 11.34
C PRO A 90 -23.75 -1.76 11.47
N PRO A 91 -24.60 -1.55 12.51
CA PRO A 91 -25.14 -0.23 12.81
C PRO A 91 -24.01 0.71 13.28
N ASP A 92 -24.26 2.02 13.19
CA ASP A 92 -23.34 3.08 13.63
C ASP A 92 -21.94 3.01 12.99
N SER A 93 -21.87 2.50 11.77
CA SER A 93 -20.67 2.53 10.95
C SER A 93 -20.59 3.84 10.14
N PHE A 94 -20.07 3.79 8.92
CA PHE A 94 -19.94 4.95 8.04
C PHE A 94 -21.20 5.22 7.21
N LEU A 95 -21.25 6.40 6.60
CA LEU A 95 -22.30 6.76 5.65
C LEU A 95 -21.86 6.42 4.22
N GLN A 96 -22.81 5.94 3.42
CA GLN A 96 -22.65 5.88 1.98
C GLN A 96 -22.64 7.30 1.41
N ASP A 97 -21.77 7.57 0.43
CA ASP A 97 -21.76 8.87 -0.25
C ASP A 97 -23.05 9.04 -1.06
N GLU A 98 -23.75 10.14 -0.78
CA GLU A 98 -24.94 10.55 -1.51
C GLU A 98 -24.53 11.32 -2.77
N LEU A 99 -25.16 11.01 -3.89
CA LEU A 99 -25.04 11.77 -5.13
C LEU A 99 -26.11 12.87 -5.14
N GLU A 100 -25.76 14.04 -5.65
CA GLU A 100 -26.72 15.10 -5.85
C GLU A 100 -27.67 14.70 -6.99
N VAL A 101 -28.97 14.95 -6.80
CA VAL A 101 -30.01 14.61 -7.78
C VAL A 101 -30.57 15.90 -8.35
N GLU A 102 -30.22 16.19 -9.60
CA GLU A 102 -30.67 17.38 -10.31
C GLU A 102 -31.82 17.03 -11.26
N MET A 103 -32.96 17.70 -11.11
CA MET A 103 -34.09 17.58 -12.02
C MET A 103 -33.95 18.59 -13.16
N LEU A 104 -34.12 18.13 -14.40
CA LEU A 104 -34.06 18.95 -15.60
C LEU A 104 -35.44 19.52 -15.94
N ASP A 105 -35.46 20.66 -16.64
CA ASP A 105 -36.71 21.34 -17.04
C ASP A 105 -37.61 20.49 -17.94
N ASP A 106 -37.03 19.55 -18.69
CA ASP A 106 -37.75 18.62 -19.55
C ASP A 106 -38.33 17.40 -18.81
N GLY A 107 -38.15 17.34 -17.48
CA GLY A 107 -38.54 16.22 -16.64
C GLY A 107 -37.49 15.10 -16.52
N GLY A 108 -36.34 15.25 -17.19
CA GLY A 108 -35.18 14.38 -17.01
C GLY A 108 -34.52 14.55 -15.64
N MET A 109 -33.54 13.69 -15.34
CA MET A 109 -32.81 13.69 -14.08
C MET A 109 -31.33 13.39 -14.32
N GLN A 110 -30.46 14.08 -13.60
CA GLN A 110 -29.03 13.82 -13.55
C GLN A 110 -28.58 13.45 -12.14
N LEU A 111 -27.67 12.49 -12.05
CA LEU A 111 -26.94 12.19 -10.82
C LEU A 111 -25.56 12.83 -10.93
N VAL A 112 -25.23 13.67 -9.96
CA VAL A 112 -24.00 14.44 -9.95
C VAL A 112 -23.13 13.99 -8.77
N GLU A 113 -21.92 13.56 -9.10
CA GLU A 113 -20.87 13.34 -8.11
C GLU A 113 -20.14 14.66 -7.87
N LEU A 114 -20.17 15.12 -6.62
CA LEU A 114 -19.43 16.28 -6.17
C LEU A 114 -18.04 15.83 -5.71
N SER A 115 -16.99 16.41 -6.29
CA SER A 115 -15.64 16.27 -5.79
C SER A 115 -15.29 17.54 -5.02
N PRO A 116 -15.46 17.56 -3.68
CA PRO A 116 -15.03 18.70 -2.89
C PRO A 116 -13.54 18.90 -3.09
N ILE A 117 -13.11 20.16 -3.09
CA ILE A 117 -11.70 20.51 -3.13
C ILE A 117 -11.04 19.91 -1.88
N ASP A 118 -9.87 19.30 -2.04
CA ASP A 118 -9.12 18.84 -0.89
C ASP A 118 -8.84 20.04 0.04
N PRO A 119 -9.08 19.93 1.35
CA PRO A 119 -9.05 21.08 2.26
C PRO A 119 -7.69 21.80 2.26
N TRP A 120 -6.58 21.09 2.00
CA TRP A 120 -5.23 21.67 1.89
C TRP A 120 -4.99 22.52 0.64
N LEU A 121 -5.87 22.45 -0.37
CA LEU A 121 -5.84 23.33 -1.55
C LEU A 121 -6.60 24.65 -1.33
N THR A 122 -7.36 24.76 -0.24
CA THR A 122 -8.18 25.95 0.06
C THR A 122 -7.30 27.11 0.56
N ASP A 123 -6.13 26.80 1.13
CA ASP A 123 -5.08 27.75 1.52
C ASP A 123 -3.71 27.03 1.52
N PRO A 124 -3.15 26.72 0.34
CA PRO A 124 -1.90 25.98 0.28
C PRO A 124 -0.78 26.83 0.87
N ARG A 125 -0.08 26.28 1.87
CA ARG A 125 1.15 26.88 2.36
C ARG A 125 2.19 26.84 1.24
N ASP A 126 2.99 27.91 1.13
CA ASP A 126 4.11 27.92 0.20
C ASP A 126 5.03 26.71 0.48
N PRO A 127 5.44 25.94 -0.55
CA PRO A 127 6.40 24.87 -0.38
C PRO A 127 7.68 25.41 0.24
N LEU A 128 8.07 24.83 1.37
CA LEU A 128 9.36 25.12 1.98
C LEU A 128 10.41 24.19 1.36
N GLU A 129 11.53 24.77 0.95
CA GLU A 129 12.74 24.01 0.62
C GLU A 129 13.19 23.25 1.89
N LEU A 130 13.11 21.92 1.83
CA LEU A 130 13.56 21.06 2.90
C LEU A 130 15.07 20.87 2.75
N GLN A 131 15.80 21.07 3.85
CA GLN A 131 17.22 20.70 3.90
C GLN A 131 17.36 19.18 3.85
N GLU A 132 18.52 18.70 3.40
CA GLU A 132 18.87 17.28 3.50
C GLU A 132 18.57 16.76 4.91
N GLY A 133 17.87 15.62 4.96
CA GLY A 133 17.42 15.03 6.20
C GLY A 133 18.16 13.76 6.56
N GLU A 134 17.95 13.32 7.80
CA GLU A 134 18.42 12.04 8.30
C GLU A 134 17.23 11.10 8.49
N ILE A 135 17.40 9.82 8.14
CA ILE A 135 16.44 8.77 8.45
C ILE A 135 17.07 7.88 9.51
N THR A 136 16.41 7.78 10.66
CA THR A 136 16.77 6.84 11.73
C THR A 136 15.76 5.70 11.76
N TYR A 137 16.24 4.48 11.56
CA TYR A 137 15.43 3.27 11.76
C TYR A 137 15.32 2.95 13.26
N LEU A 138 14.10 2.77 13.78
CA LEU A 138 13.86 2.48 15.20
C LEU A 138 13.59 0.98 15.41
N THR A 139 12.57 0.42 14.77
CA THR A 139 12.20 -1.01 14.84
C THR A 139 11.09 -1.31 13.83
N HIS A 140 10.98 -2.55 13.32
CA HIS A 140 9.93 -2.97 12.36
C HIS A 140 9.66 -1.94 11.25
N ALA A 141 8.47 -1.35 11.18
CA ALA A 141 8.12 -0.30 10.21
C ALA A 141 8.41 1.12 10.73
N CYS A 142 8.83 1.26 11.99
CA CYS A 142 9.04 2.53 12.64
C CYS A 142 10.37 3.15 12.24
N MET A 143 10.30 4.31 11.58
CA MET A 143 11.43 5.16 11.27
C MET A 143 11.12 6.62 11.63
N GLU A 144 12.16 7.35 12.01
CA GLU A 144 12.16 8.79 12.19
C GLU A 144 12.83 9.44 10.98
N LEU A 145 12.18 10.44 10.40
CA LEU A 145 12.74 11.33 9.39
C LEU A 145 12.90 12.71 10.01
N GLN A 146 14.15 13.16 10.11
CA GLN A 146 14.50 14.48 10.61
C GLN A 146 14.87 15.38 9.42
N LEU A 147 14.08 16.43 9.19
CA LEU A 147 14.28 17.41 8.12
C LEU A 147 14.47 18.80 8.73
N GLY A 148 15.73 19.21 8.89
CA GLY A 148 16.07 20.43 9.63
C GLY A 148 15.56 20.36 11.07
N GLN A 149 14.64 21.26 11.46
CA GLN A 149 14.02 21.26 12.79
C GLN A 149 12.77 20.39 12.89
N LYS A 150 12.28 19.82 11.77
CA LYS A 150 11.04 19.06 11.72
C LYS A 150 11.28 17.57 11.86
N ARG A 151 10.52 16.93 12.74
CA ARG A 151 10.58 15.49 13.01
C ARG A 151 9.30 14.80 12.58
N PHE A 152 9.45 13.79 11.74
CA PHE A 152 8.37 12.97 11.23
C PHE A 152 8.59 11.54 11.71
N LEU A 153 7.58 10.92 12.32
CA LEU A 153 7.64 9.50 12.68
C LEU A 153 6.69 8.69 11.80
N PHE A 154 7.16 7.56 11.33
CA PHE A 154 6.41 6.65 10.48
C PHE A 154 6.03 5.42 11.31
N ASP A 155 4.77 4.98 11.23
CA ASP A 155 4.26 3.70 11.78
C ASP A 155 4.82 3.30 13.17
N PRO A 156 4.58 4.09 14.25
CA PRO A 156 5.33 4.00 15.50
C PRO A 156 4.93 2.84 16.44
N TRP A 157 5.13 1.60 16.01
CA TRP A 157 5.06 0.41 16.86
C TRP A 157 6.33 0.27 17.71
N LEU A 158 6.37 0.89 18.89
CA LEU A 158 7.55 0.94 19.76
C LEU A 158 7.40 0.12 21.04
N MET A 159 6.21 -0.39 21.35
CA MET A 159 6.02 -1.33 22.47
C MET A 159 4.78 -2.19 22.32
N GLY A 160 4.78 -3.31 23.03
CA GLY A 160 3.65 -4.24 23.14
C GLY A 160 3.47 -5.14 21.91
N PRO A 161 2.53 -6.09 21.97
CA PRO A 161 2.35 -7.07 20.91
C PRO A 161 1.29 -6.66 19.87
N ALA A 162 1.32 -7.32 18.72
CA ALA A 162 0.36 -7.17 17.62
C ALA A 162 -0.29 -8.51 17.21
N PHE A 163 -1.30 -8.47 16.34
CA PHE A 163 -2.02 -9.62 15.77
C PHE A 163 -2.44 -10.67 16.80
N ALA A 164 -3.37 -10.30 17.68
CA ALA A 164 -3.85 -11.16 18.77
C ALA A 164 -2.71 -11.72 19.65
N ARG A 165 -1.65 -10.92 19.83
CA ARG A 165 -0.43 -11.25 20.58
C ARG A 165 0.46 -12.33 19.96
N GLY A 166 0.23 -12.67 18.69
CA GLY A 166 1.10 -13.55 17.93
C GLY A 166 2.42 -12.89 17.56
N TRP A 167 2.47 -11.57 17.43
CA TRP A 167 3.66 -10.82 17.01
C TRP A 167 4.18 -9.93 18.13
N TRP A 168 5.50 -9.92 18.29
CA TRP A 168 6.22 -9.07 19.23
C TRP A 168 7.30 -8.29 18.49
N LEU A 169 7.74 -7.20 19.09
CA LEU A 169 8.90 -6.47 18.60
C LEU A 169 10.10 -7.41 18.56
N LEU A 170 10.78 -7.49 17.40
CA LEU A 170 11.90 -8.40 17.22
C LEU A 170 13.16 -7.87 17.93
N HIS A 171 13.30 -6.55 18.02
CA HIS A 171 14.41 -5.87 18.68
C HIS A 171 13.89 -4.81 19.63
N GLU A 172 14.65 -4.59 20.72
CA GLU A 172 14.37 -3.54 21.67
C GLU A 172 14.59 -2.18 20.99
N PRO A 173 13.57 -1.30 20.96
CA PRO A 173 13.74 0.03 20.39
C PRO A 173 14.72 0.88 21.22
N PRO A 174 15.26 1.98 20.66
CA PRO A 174 16.09 2.90 21.41
C PRO A 174 15.42 3.36 22.70
N ALA A 175 16.20 3.53 23.77
CA ALA A 175 15.67 3.89 25.09
C ALA A 175 14.90 5.23 25.10
N ASP A 176 15.23 6.14 24.17
CA ASP A 176 14.59 7.44 23.97
C ASP A 176 13.43 7.41 22.95
N CYS A 177 13.00 6.23 22.47
CA CYS A 177 12.01 6.12 21.39
C CYS A 177 10.66 6.78 21.72
N LEU A 178 10.22 6.71 22.99
CA LEU A 178 8.97 7.35 23.42
C LEU A 178 9.12 8.87 23.51
N ASP A 179 10.27 9.37 23.94
CA ASP A 179 10.57 10.81 23.94
C ASP A 179 10.61 11.35 22.51
N ARG A 180 11.19 10.58 21.57
CA ARG A 180 11.19 10.89 20.14
C ARG A 180 9.78 10.97 19.57
N LEU A 181 8.93 10.00 19.92
CA LEU A 181 7.52 9.98 19.54
C LEU A 181 6.77 11.21 20.06
N CYS A 182 6.97 11.56 21.33
CA CYS A 182 6.34 12.75 21.94
C CYS A 182 6.81 14.07 21.33
N ALA A 183 8.03 14.11 20.79
CA ALA A 183 8.61 15.29 20.15
C ALA A 183 8.37 15.36 18.63
N ALA A 184 7.64 14.41 18.03
CA ALA A 184 7.32 14.43 16.62
C ALA A 184 6.43 15.64 16.26
N ASP A 185 6.71 16.29 15.14
CA ASP A 185 5.82 17.29 14.54
C ASP A 185 4.68 16.63 13.77
N LEU A 186 4.96 15.49 13.12
CA LEU A 186 3.99 14.70 12.35
C LEU A 186 4.21 13.21 12.62
N ILE A 187 3.11 12.48 12.76
CA ILE A 187 3.10 11.02 12.66
C ILE A 187 2.43 10.63 11.35
N TYR A 188 3.07 9.79 10.55
CA TYR A 188 2.50 9.18 9.37
C TYR A 188 2.23 7.69 9.59
N ILE A 189 0.97 7.28 9.44
CA ILE A 189 0.58 5.87 9.41
C ILE A 189 0.38 5.48 7.96
N SER A 190 1.33 4.71 7.42
CA SER A 190 1.36 4.40 6.00
C SER A 190 0.25 3.43 5.60
N HIS A 191 -0.07 2.46 6.47
CA HIS A 191 -1.08 1.43 6.22
C HIS A 191 -1.68 0.84 7.49
N LEU A 192 -2.80 0.11 7.33
CA LEU A 192 -3.64 -0.34 8.43
C LEU A 192 -3.45 -1.83 8.74
N HIS A 193 -2.63 -2.13 9.74
CA HIS A 193 -2.56 -3.43 10.42
C HIS A 193 -2.60 -3.24 11.94
N SER A 194 -2.79 -4.32 12.71
CA SER A 194 -2.94 -4.22 14.18
C SER A 194 -1.68 -3.70 14.89
N ASP A 195 -0.51 -3.95 14.34
CA ASP A 195 0.79 -3.37 14.71
C ASP A 195 0.88 -1.86 14.44
N HIS A 196 0.14 -1.33 13.47
CA HIS A 196 0.09 0.11 13.16
C HIS A 196 -1.12 0.84 13.78
N LEU A 197 -2.15 0.12 14.23
CA LEU A 197 -3.44 0.65 14.69
C LEU A 197 -3.62 0.70 16.21
N ARG A 198 -2.78 0.00 16.98
CA ARG A 198 -2.61 0.24 18.42
C ARG A 198 -1.14 0.44 18.78
N PRO A 199 -0.43 1.36 18.11
CA PRO A 199 0.94 1.65 18.46
C PRO A 199 0.99 2.00 19.94
N ASN A 200 1.90 1.37 20.66
CA ASN A 200 2.18 1.64 22.06
C ASN A 200 0.98 1.40 23.00
N GLY A 201 0.12 0.44 22.64
CA GLY A 201 -1.09 0.13 23.41
C GLY A 201 -2.19 1.18 23.25
N GLY A 202 -2.15 1.99 22.19
CA GLY A 202 -3.10 3.09 21.94
C GLY A 202 -2.67 4.41 22.59
N ARG A 203 -1.38 4.55 22.95
CA ARG A 203 -0.82 5.77 23.54
C ARG A 203 -0.07 6.57 22.45
N LEU A 204 -0.69 7.65 21.99
CA LEU A 204 -0.10 8.61 21.08
C LEU A 204 0.00 9.99 21.74
N PRO A 205 0.92 10.86 21.32
CA PRO A 205 1.00 12.24 21.81
C PRO A 205 -0.29 13.02 21.52
N GLU A 206 -0.69 13.92 22.41
CA GLU A 206 -1.94 14.69 22.29
C GLU A 206 -1.86 15.87 21.29
N LYS A 207 -0.65 16.35 20.97
CA LYS A 207 -0.40 17.59 20.20
C LYS A 207 0.47 17.36 18.96
N VAL A 208 0.29 16.22 18.31
CA VAL A 208 1.00 15.88 17.08
C VAL A 208 0.03 15.81 15.92
N ASP A 209 0.43 16.33 14.77
CA ASP A 209 -0.35 16.16 13.55
C ASP A 209 -0.27 14.68 13.13
N LEU A 210 -1.41 14.08 12.77
CA LEU A 210 -1.49 12.68 12.38
C LEU A 210 -1.95 12.58 10.93
N MET A 211 -1.07 12.08 10.06
CA MET A 211 -1.37 11.78 8.67
C MET A 211 -1.56 10.28 8.51
N MET A 212 -2.63 9.88 7.84
CA MET A 212 -2.92 8.47 7.57
C MET A 212 -3.67 8.35 6.23
N SER A 213 -3.51 7.22 5.56
CA SER A 213 -4.24 6.96 4.33
C SER A 213 -5.72 6.63 4.61
N ASP A 214 -6.62 7.03 3.70
CA ASP A 214 -8.05 6.62 3.67
C ASP A 214 -8.22 5.15 3.24
N PHE A 215 -7.14 4.36 3.26
CA PHE A 215 -7.09 3.06 2.60
C PHE A 215 -7.46 1.93 3.56
N ALA A 216 -8.52 1.17 3.23
CA ALA A 216 -8.79 -0.13 3.83
C ALA A 216 -7.77 -1.15 3.29
N GLY A 217 -6.67 -1.37 4.02
CA GLY A 217 -5.68 -2.41 3.69
C GLY A 217 -6.31 -3.82 3.72
N GLY A 218 -6.12 -4.60 2.66
CA GLY A 218 -6.79 -5.88 2.42
C GLY A 218 -6.55 -7.00 3.44
N ALA A 219 -5.60 -6.86 4.37
CA ALA A 219 -5.39 -7.84 5.45
C ALA A 219 -6.21 -7.52 6.72
N SER A 220 -6.58 -6.26 6.96
CA SER A 220 -7.39 -5.85 8.12
C SER A 220 -8.81 -5.40 7.73
N GLY A 221 -9.07 -5.08 6.46
CA GLY A 221 -10.42 -4.98 5.89
C GLY A 221 -11.32 -3.87 6.42
N PHE A 222 -10.83 -2.94 7.25
CA PHE A 222 -11.63 -1.86 7.81
C PHE A 222 -11.18 -0.50 7.26
N PRO A 223 -12.06 0.28 6.61
CA PRO A 223 -11.78 1.68 6.35
C PRO A 223 -11.75 2.45 7.68
N MET A 224 -10.77 3.35 7.83
CA MET A 224 -10.82 4.38 8.86
C MET A 224 -11.93 5.36 8.50
N THR A 225 -12.87 5.57 9.42
CA THR A 225 -14.01 6.44 9.16
C THR A 225 -14.01 7.57 10.16
N PHE A 226 -13.59 8.74 9.72
CA PHE A 226 -13.73 9.98 10.47
C PHE A 226 -15.22 10.30 10.65
N HIS A 227 -15.64 10.57 11.89
CA HIS A 227 -16.95 11.20 12.11
C HIS A 227 -16.91 12.61 11.52
N GLY A 228 -17.79 12.93 10.57
CA GLY A 228 -17.88 14.25 9.94
C GLY A 228 -17.50 14.33 8.45
N GLY A 229 -17.00 13.24 7.87
CA GLY A 229 -16.47 13.22 6.49
C GLY A 229 -14.94 13.18 6.50
N LYS A 230 -14.32 13.21 5.31
CA LYS A 230 -12.88 12.92 5.14
C LYS A 230 -11.92 13.68 6.07
N TYR A 231 -12.27 14.89 6.54
CA TYR A 231 -11.28 15.80 7.18
C TYR A 231 -11.83 16.75 8.27
N SER A 232 -12.96 16.47 8.93
CA SER A 232 -13.62 17.48 9.80
C SER A 232 -14.02 17.02 11.22
N GLY A 233 -13.49 15.90 11.70
CA GLY A 233 -13.68 15.51 13.09
C GLY A 233 -12.54 16.01 13.98
N GLU A 234 -12.87 16.60 15.13
CA GLU A 234 -11.99 16.46 16.29
C GLU A 234 -11.68 14.96 16.42
N LEU A 235 -10.40 14.58 16.36
CA LEU A 235 -9.99 13.34 16.98
C LEU A 235 -10.40 13.50 18.44
N ASN A 236 -11.50 12.87 18.84
CA ASN A 236 -11.69 12.54 20.24
C ASN A 236 -10.55 11.59 20.58
N THR A 237 -9.39 12.16 20.90
CA THR A 237 -8.49 11.60 21.89
C THR A 237 -9.41 11.17 23.02
N VAL A 238 -9.49 9.86 23.24
CA VAL A 238 -10.21 9.34 24.39
C VAL A 238 -9.57 10.04 25.59
N GLN A 239 -10.32 10.94 26.20
CA GLN A 239 -9.94 11.71 27.35
C GLN A 239 -9.59 10.70 28.47
N CYS A 240 -8.30 10.38 28.63
CA CYS A 240 -7.83 9.80 29.88
C CYS A 240 -7.92 10.93 30.90
N CYS A 241 -8.97 10.89 31.71
CA CYS A 241 -9.22 11.86 32.78
C CYS A 241 -7.93 12.20 33.55
N PRO A 242 -7.67 13.48 33.85
CA PRO A 242 -6.56 13.85 34.70
C PRO A 242 -6.90 13.48 36.16
N GLY A 243 -6.06 12.64 36.76
CA GLY A 243 -6.01 12.49 38.21
C GLY A 243 -6.24 11.08 38.75
N ASN A 244 -5.19 10.60 39.42
CA ASN A 244 -5.17 9.58 40.46
C ASN A 244 -5.43 8.11 40.08
N ILE A 245 -4.34 7.34 40.20
CA ILE A 245 -4.32 5.90 40.45
C ILE A 245 -5.31 5.56 41.57
N VAL A 246 -6.36 4.76 41.29
CA VAL A 246 -6.89 3.60 42.05
C VAL A 246 -7.93 2.87 41.14
N GLU A 247 -7.75 1.57 40.86
CA GLU A 247 -8.73 0.66 40.20
C GLU A 247 -10.03 0.45 41.04
N PRO A 248 -11.09 -0.32 40.67
CA PRO A 248 -11.34 -1.17 39.48
C PRO A 248 -12.77 -1.06 38.85
N TRP A 249 -12.95 -1.72 37.69
CA TRP A 249 -14.20 -2.21 37.06
C TRP A 249 -15.46 -1.34 36.99
N GLY A 250 -15.90 -1.07 35.74
CA GLY A 250 -17.33 -1.19 35.38
C GLY A 250 -18.06 0.07 34.90
N THR A 251 -17.87 0.46 33.64
CA THR A 251 -18.95 0.97 32.77
C THR A 251 -18.53 0.92 31.29
N PRO A 252 -19.44 0.64 30.33
CA PRO A 252 -19.10 0.24 28.97
C PRO A 252 -18.89 1.45 28.06
N PHE A 253 -17.68 1.57 27.52
CA PHE A 253 -17.36 2.45 26.40
C PHE A 253 -18.08 1.97 25.13
N THR A 254 -18.59 2.90 24.33
CA THR A 254 -19.17 2.63 23.00
C THR A 254 -18.08 2.25 22.01
N GLU A 255 -17.78 0.96 21.97
CA GLU A 255 -16.87 0.31 21.03
C GLU A 255 -17.36 0.38 19.58
N GLN A 256 -16.50 0.85 18.68
CA GLN A 256 -16.48 0.32 17.31
C GLN A 256 -16.22 -1.19 17.39
N ARG A 257 -17.28 -1.97 17.17
CA ARG A 257 -17.32 -3.41 17.39
C ARG A 257 -16.48 -4.17 16.37
N CYS A 258 -15.22 -4.44 16.69
CA CYS A 258 -14.49 -5.56 16.10
C CYS A 258 -14.93 -6.86 16.80
N TYR A 259 -15.97 -7.52 16.27
CA TYR A 259 -16.57 -8.71 16.87
C TYR A 259 -15.59 -9.90 17.00
N ILE A 260 -14.51 -9.93 16.21
CA ILE A 260 -13.48 -10.99 16.25
C ILE A 260 -12.49 -10.74 17.41
N ALA A 261 -12.13 -9.48 17.69
CA ALA A 261 -11.20 -9.15 18.77
C ALA A 261 -11.82 -9.34 20.17
N LYS A 262 -13.14 -9.16 20.30
CA LYS A 262 -13.84 -9.26 21.59
C LYS A 262 -13.74 -10.64 22.24
N HIS A 263 -13.73 -11.72 21.45
CA HIS A 263 -13.61 -13.07 22.01
C HIS A 263 -12.20 -13.41 22.48
N TYR A 264 -11.17 -12.76 21.94
CA TYR A 264 -9.78 -13.00 22.35
C TYR A 264 -9.30 -12.11 23.50
N VAL A 265 -9.90 -10.93 23.68
CA VAL A 265 -9.44 -9.95 24.68
C VAL A 265 -10.18 -10.07 26.02
N ALA A 266 -11.39 -10.67 26.04
CA ALA A 266 -12.22 -10.74 27.25
C ALA A 266 -11.91 -11.90 28.21
N LEU A 267 -10.96 -12.79 27.88
CA LEU A 267 -10.49 -13.82 28.80
C LEU A 267 -9.35 -13.26 29.64
N SER A 268 -9.62 -13.02 30.92
CA SER A 268 -8.66 -12.61 31.97
C SER A 268 -7.52 -13.62 32.22
N GLU A 269 -7.39 -14.65 31.38
CA GLU A 269 -6.37 -15.69 31.44
C GLU A 269 -5.34 -15.58 30.29
N ALA A 270 -5.49 -14.63 29.37
CA ALA A 270 -4.56 -14.45 28.26
C ALA A 270 -3.32 -13.65 28.69
N ILE A 271 -2.13 -14.21 28.47
CA ILE A 271 -0.78 -13.63 28.73
C ILE A 271 -0.68 -12.21 28.17
N THR A 272 -0.71 -11.18 29.03
CA THR A 272 -0.55 -9.75 28.65
C THR A 272 0.90 -9.35 28.51
N ASP A 273 1.73 -9.97 29.34
CA ASP A 273 3.16 -9.77 29.42
C ASP A 273 3.82 -11.12 29.20
N PRO A 274 4.90 -11.19 28.42
CA PRO A 274 5.61 -12.44 28.23
C PRO A 274 6.02 -13.01 29.59
N PRO A 275 6.03 -14.35 29.77
CA PRO A 275 6.42 -14.98 31.03
C PRO A 275 7.75 -14.41 31.54
N ALA A 276 7.90 -14.30 32.86
CA ALA A 276 9.15 -13.82 33.44
C ALA A 276 10.34 -14.61 32.88
N ASN A 277 11.36 -13.89 32.39
CA ASN A 277 12.56 -14.41 31.74
C ASN A 277 12.39 -14.98 30.31
N ALA A 278 11.21 -14.85 29.69
CA ALA A 278 11.08 -15.16 28.27
C ALA A 278 11.91 -14.15 27.45
N LYS A 279 12.75 -14.65 26.54
CA LYS A 279 13.48 -13.82 25.60
C LYS A 279 12.52 -13.36 24.50
N ILE A 280 12.24 -12.06 24.45
CA ILE A 280 11.28 -11.45 23.52
C ILE A 280 12.02 -10.82 22.34
N TYR A 281 13.24 -10.32 22.58
CA TYR A 281 14.08 -9.68 21.57
C TYR A 281 15.18 -10.61 21.08
N LYS A 282 15.53 -10.48 19.81
CA LYS A 282 16.75 -11.04 19.23
C LYS A 282 17.96 -10.19 19.66
N ASP A 283 19.07 -10.87 19.94
CA ASP A 283 20.35 -10.23 20.28
C ASP A 283 21.05 -9.65 19.03
N SER A 284 20.73 -10.20 17.85
CA SER A 284 21.29 -9.80 16.56
C SER A 284 20.25 -10.03 15.47
N TRP A 285 20.32 -9.23 14.41
CA TRP A 285 19.47 -9.38 13.22
C TRP A 285 19.83 -10.62 12.40
N GLU A 286 21.05 -11.15 12.56
CA GLU A 286 21.57 -12.30 11.80
C GLU A 286 21.47 -12.07 10.27
N PHE A 287 21.75 -10.83 9.83
CA PHE A 287 21.63 -10.44 8.42
C PHE A 287 22.43 -11.35 7.49
N ASP A 288 23.59 -11.85 7.95
CA ASP A 288 24.44 -12.76 7.20
C ASP A 288 23.69 -13.99 6.68
N LEU A 289 22.72 -14.54 7.43
CA LEU A 289 21.91 -15.67 6.97
C LEU A 289 21.16 -15.37 5.66
N TYR A 290 20.70 -14.13 5.50
CA TYR A 290 19.98 -13.68 4.32
C TYR A 290 20.94 -13.17 3.24
N VAL A 291 21.95 -12.40 3.65
CA VAL A 291 22.90 -11.76 2.74
C VAL A 291 23.82 -12.79 2.09
N ASP A 292 24.28 -13.81 2.82
CA ASP A 292 25.14 -14.87 2.29
C ASP A 292 24.41 -15.74 1.27
N GLU A 293 23.13 -16.04 1.50
CA GLU A 293 22.30 -16.77 0.53
C GLU A 293 22.18 -15.99 -0.78
N LEU A 294 21.87 -14.69 -0.71
CA LEU A 294 21.80 -13.82 -1.89
C LEU A 294 23.16 -13.71 -2.58
N ASN A 295 24.23 -13.54 -1.81
CA ASN A 295 25.59 -13.41 -2.32
C ASN A 295 26.15 -14.71 -2.92
N SER A 296 25.61 -15.87 -2.58
CA SER A 296 26.01 -17.15 -3.17
C SER A 296 25.82 -17.19 -4.69
N ALA A 297 24.85 -16.42 -5.21
CA ALA A 297 24.58 -16.32 -6.64
C ALA A 297 25.65 -15.51 -7.40
N ILE A 298 26.44 -14.66 -6.71
CA ILE A 298 27.41 -13.75 -7.35
C ILE A 298 28.42 -14.53 -8.18
N SER A 299 28.92 -15.65 -7.67
CA SER A 299 29.94 -16.47 -8.32
C SER A 299 29.42 -17.44 -9.39
N SER A 300 28.12 -17.45 -9.67
CA SER A 300 27.53 -18.38 -10.65
C SER A 300 28.14 -18.19 -12.03
N GLU A 301 28.41 -19.31 -12.71
CA GLU A 301 29.08 -19.33 -14.02
C GLU A 301 28.28 -18.59 -15.10
N ILE A 302 26.94 -18.57 -14.98
CA ILE A 302 26.06 -17.89 -15.94
C ILE A 302 26.42 -16.40 -16.12
N PHE A 303 26.82 -15.74 -15.02
CA PHE A 303 27.14 -14.31 -15.01
C PHE A 303 28.53 -13.99 -15.55
N LYS A 304 29.25 -14.97 -16.09
CA LYS A 304 30.46 -14.75 -16.88
C LYS A 304 30.14 -14.56 -18.36
N HIS A 305 28.91 -14.87 -18.79
CA HIS A 305 28.46 -14.79 -20.18
C HIS A 305 27.41 -13.69 -20.33
N GLU A 306 27.76 -12.54 -20.91
CA GLU A 306 26.84 -11.40 -21.08
C GLU A 306 25.48 -11.77 -21.73
N SER A 307 25.45 -12.80 -22.56
CA SER A 307 24.23 -13.35 -23.17
C SER A 307 23.16 -13.84 -22.17
N TRP A 308 23.49 -14.00 -20.88
CA TRP A 308 22.50 -14.31 -19.85
C TRP A 308 21.39 -13.25 -19.80
N ILE A 309 21.71 -11.98 -20.10
CA ILE A 309 20.75 -10.87 -20.12
C ILE A 309 19.66 -11.18 -21.13
N GLN A 310 20.04 -11.44 -22.38
CA GLN A 310 19.08 -11.77 -23.43
C GLN A 310 18.28 -13.03 -23.10
N PHE A 311 18.94 -14.06 -22.55
CA PHE A 311 18.28 -15.30 -22.18
C PHE A 311 17.21 -15.08 -21.10
N TYR A 312 17.53 -14.36 -20.02
CA TYR A 312 16.62 -14.08 -18.92
C TYR A 312 15.41 -13.27 -19.37
N TYR A 313 15.61 -12.16 -20.11
CA TYR A 313 14.49 -11.32 -20.53
C TYR A 313 13.63 -11.98 -21.61
N SER A 314 14.20 -12.86 -22.44
CA SER A 314 13.44 -13.70 -23.36
C SER A 314 12.60 -14.74 -22.62
N TRP A 315 13.14 -15.34 -21.55
CA TRP A 315 12.40 -16.23 -20.66
C TRP A 315 11.25 -15.49 -19.95
N ALA A 316 11.51 -14.29 -19.41
CA ALA A 316 10.49 -13.48 -18.76
C ALA A 316 9.35 -13.11 -19.72
N GLY A 317 9.69 -12.75 -20.96
CA GLY A 317 8.72 -12.62 -22.05
C GLY A 317 7.90 -11.32 -22.07
N PHE A 318 8.28 -10.31 -21.29
CA PHE A 318 7.69 -8.98 -21.37
C PHE A 318 8.17 -8.24 -22.62
N GLN A 319 7.26 -7.75 -23.47
CA GLN A 319 7.58 -7.04 -24.71
C GLN A 319 6.37 -6.24 -25.22
N ASN A 320 6.53 -5.53 -26.35
CA ASN A 320 5.50 -4.65 -26.94
C ASN A 320 5.06 -3.53 -25.98
N TYR A 321 5.99 -2.97 -25.21
CA TYR A 321 5.72 -1.91 -24.24
C TYR A 321 6.78 -0.82 -24.35
N ASN A 322 6.35 0.42 -24.60
CA ASN A 322 7.25 1.56 -24.84
C ASN A 322 7.97 2.01 -23.55
N LEU A 323 8.93 1.21 -23.09
CA LEU A 323 9.69 1.39 -21.86
C LEU A 323 11.12 0.87 -22.08
N VAL A 324 12.09 1.70 -21.75
CA VAL A 324 13.50 1.30 -21.67
C VAL A 324 13.89 1.20 -20.21
N VAL A 325 14.50 0.09 -19.81
CA VAL A 325 15.00 -0.11 -18.45
C VAL A 325 16.52 -0.21 -18.48
N ARG A 326 17.19 0.61 -17.68
CA ARG A 326 18.61 0.46 -17.38
C ARG A 326 18.78 -0.28 -16.07
N MET A 327 19.54 -1.36 -16.09
CA MET A 327 19.91 -2.13 -14.91
C MET A 327 21.38 -1.93 -14.61
N ILE A 328 21.69 -1.60 -13.35
CA ILE A 328 23.05 -1.36 -12.88
C ILE A 328 23.29 -2.21 -11.64
N GLU A 329 24.26 -3.12 -11.71
CA GLU A 329 24.76 -3.85 -10.55
C GLU A 329 25.67 -2.95 -9.69
N THR A 330 25.39 -2.90 -8.38
CA THR A 330 26.05 -2.01 -7.44
C THR A 330 26.54 -2.72 -6.18
N ASP A 331 27.44 -2.05 -5.47
CA ASP A 331 27.85 -2.41 -4.12
C ASP A 331 26.78 -2.01 -3.07
N ASP A 332 27.07 -2.26 -1.78
CA ASP A 332 26.16 -1.93 -0.67
C ASP A 332 25.90 -0.43 -0.51
N SER A 333 26.75 0.42 -1.09
CA SER A 333 26.63 1.88 -1.12
C SER A 333 25.93 2.39 -2.38
N PHE A 334 25.37 1.50 -3.22
CA PHE A 334 24.77 1.82 -4.51
C PHE A 334 25.73 2.47 -5.51
N LYS A 335 27.03 2.20 -5.39
CA LYS A 335 28.01 2.58 -6.40
C LYS A 335 28.11 1.49 -7.45
N PRO A 336 28.12 1.83 -8.76
CA PRO A 336 28.30 0.85 -9.82
C PRO A 336 29.57 0.02 -9.61
N MET A 337 29.44 -1.30 -9.71
CA MET A 337 30.58 -2.20 -9.60
C MET A 337 31.41 -2.23 -10.88
N SER A 338 32.73 -2.22 -10.77
CA SER A 338 33.63 -2.27 -11.93
C SER A 338 33.54 -3.57 -12.72
N ASN A 339 33.15 -4.67 -12.07
CA ASN A 339 32.89 -5.99 -12.66
C ASN A 339 31.39 -6.34 -12.67
N GLY A 340 30.53 -5.36 -12.41
CA GLY A 340 29.08 -5.52 -12.47
C GLY A 340 28.55 -5.21 -13.86
N TYR A 341 27.35 -5.69 -14.14
CA TYR A 341 26.63 -5.38 -15.37
C TYR A 341 25.94 -4.01 -15.30
N ASP A 342 26.06 -3.24 -16.39
CA ASP A 342 25.32 -1.99 -16.66
C ASP A 342 24.78 -2.08 -18.08
N TYR A 343 23.47 -2.28 -18.21
CA TYR A 343 22.85 -2.60 -19.50
C TYR A 343 21.45 -2.03 -19.64
N LEU A 344 21.01 -1.91 -20.89
CA LEU A 344 19.67 -1.45 -21.26
C LEU A 344 18.85 -2.61 -21.83
N VAL A 345 17.56 -2.59 -21.51
CA VAL A 345 16.54 -3.45 -22.11
C VAL A 345 15.45 -2.55 -22.66
N ASP A 346 15.23 -2.61 -23.98
CA ASP A 346 14.12 -1.94 -24.63
C ASP A 346 12.96 -2.93 -24.80
N PHE A 347 11.89 -2.74 -24.03
CA PHE A 347 10.73 -3.62 -24.05
C PHE A 347 9.77 -3.35 -25.22
N LEU A 348 10.08 -2.38 -26.10
CA LEU A 348 9.27 -2.16 -27.28
C LEU A 348 9.36 -3.35 -28.23
N ASP A 349 10.58 -3.81 -28.51
CA ASP A 349 10.90 -4.92 -29.41
C ASP A 349 11.76 -6.01 -28.74
N LEU A 350 11.97 -5.90 -27.43
CA LEU A 350 12.82 -6.78 -26.63
C LEU A 350 14.28 -6.80 -27.15
N SER A 351 14.85 -5.61 -27.30
CA SER A 351 16.24 -5.41 -27.71
C SER A 351 17.12 -4.93 -26.54
N PHE A 352 18.44 -5.00 -26.74
CA PHE A 352 19.45 -4.71 -25.72
C PHE A 352 20.45 -3.67 -26.25
N PRO A 353 20.05 -2.40 -26.38
CA PRO A 353 20.89 -1.38 -27.00
C PRO A 353 22.07 -0.97 -26.09
N SER A 354 23.19 -0.55 -26.67
CA SER A 354 24.33 -0.03 -25.90
C SER A 354 24.12 1.40 -25.39
N THR A 355 23.16 2.13 -25.94
CA THR A 355 22.82 3.51 -25.55
C THR A 355 21.31 3.71 -25.54
N ARG A 356 20.83 4.65 -24.71
CA ARG A 356 19.41 5.00 -24.63
C ARG A 356 18.90 5.41 -26.04
N PRO A 357 17.83 4.78 -26.57
CA PRO A 357 17.31 5.07 -27.91
C PRO A 357 16.90 6.54 -28.12
N ASP A 358 17.16 7.10 -29.30
CA ASP A 358 16.81 8.49 -29.68
C ASP A 358 15.35 8.61 -30.19
N ARG A 359 14.42 7.98 -29.49
CA ARG A 359 12.97 8.01 -29.77
C ARG A 359 12.22 8.40 -28.51
N GLU A 360 10.96 8.80 -28.61
CA GLU A 360 10.16 9.05 -27.41
C GLU A 360 9.84 7.73 -26.68
N HIS A 361 10.15 7.67 -25.38
CA HIS A 361 9.90 6.51 -24.52
C HIS A 361 9.90 6.89 -23.05
N SER A 362 9.25 6.05 -22.23
CA SER A 362 9.47 6.07 -20.78
C SER A 362 10.75 5.32 -20.43
N TYR A 363 11.40 5.75 -19.36
CA TYR A 363 12.68 5.22 -18.91
C TYR A 363 12.65 4.93 -17.40
N ILE A 364 13.20 3.79 -17.02
CA ILE A 364 13.45 3.44 -15.61
C ILE A 364 14.93 3.07 -15.48
N GLU A 365 15.63 3.67 -14.53
CA GLU A 365 16.96 3.21 -14.11
C GLU A 365 16.83 2.54 -12.75
N ILE A 366 17.37 1.33 -12.63
CA ILE A 366 17.36 0.52 -11.42
C ILE A 366 18.80 0.16 -11.06
N LYS A 367 19.23 0.62 -9.89
CA LYS A 367 20.50 0.23 -9.25
C LYS A 367 20.19 -0.83 -8.21
N ASN A 368 20.61 -2.07 -8.45
CA ASN A 368 20.40 -3.17 -7.52
C ASN A 368 21.74 -3.59 -6.90
N ARG A 369 21.73 -4.02 -5.65
CA ARG A 369 22.89 -4.72 -5.10
C ARG A 369 23.12 -6.01 -5.87
N ILE A 370 24.38 -6.29 -6.19
CA ILE A 370 24.76 -7.38 -7.11
C ILE A 370 24.23 -8.76 -6.66
N GLY A 371 24.29 -9.08 -5.36
CA GLY A 371 23.83 -10.37 -4.83
C GLY A 371 22.35 -10.60 -5.09
N VAL A 372 21.51 -9.61 -4.77
CA VAL A 372 20.05 -9.68 -4.95
C VAL A 372 19.67 -9.81 -6.42
N MET A 373 20.28 -8.98 -7.28
CA MET A 373 20.02 -9.04 -8.71
C MET A 373 20.32 -10.42 -9.28
N ARG A 374 21.50 -10.96 -8.95
CA ARG A 374 21.96 -12.25 -9.44
C ARG A 374 21.14 -13.40 -8.87
N TYR A 375 20.75 -13.33 -7.60
CA TYR A 375 19.88 -14.34 -6.99
C TYR A 375 18.51 -14.39 -7.68
N VAL A 376 17.86 -13.24 -7.89
CA VAL A 376 16.56 -13.17 -8.59
C VAL A 376 16.66 -13.71 -10.01
N VAL A 377 17.71 -13.35 -10.75
CA VAL A 377 17.91 -13.86 -12.12
C VAL A 377 18.15 -15.37 -12.12
N LEU A 378 19.07 -15.85 -11.28
CA LEU A 378 19.46 -17.25 -11.22
C LEU A 378 18.26 -18.16 -10.89
N HIS A 379 17.40 -17.74 -9.96
CA HIS A 379 16.27 -18.54 -9.51
C HIS A 379 14.95 -18.25 -10.23
N GLY A 380 14.93 -17.29 -11.15
CA GLY A 380 13.67 -16.84 -11.77
C GLY A 380 12.70 -16.23 -10.76
N GLY A 381 13.25 -15.55 -9.75
CA GLY A 381 12.48 -14.92 -8.67
C GLY A 381 11.58 -13.80 -9.16
N LEU A 382 10.58 -13.46 -8.35
CA LEU A 382 9.71 -12.32 -8.61
C LEU A 382 10.51 -11.04 -8.37
N TRP A 383 10.20 -9.97 -9.09
CA TRP A 383 10.91 -8.71 -8.88
C TRP A 383 10.56 -8.01 -7.57
N ASP A 384 9.57 -8.49 -6.83
CA ASP A 384 9.37 -8.10 -5.42
C ASP A 384 10.64 -8.37 -4.60
N ASP A 385 11.35 -9.45 -4.91
CA ASP A 385 12.61 -9.82 -4.25
C ASP A 385 13.77 -8.87 -4.62
N LEU A 386 13.65 -8.04 -5.68
CA LEU A 386 14.67 -7.03 -6.03
C LEU A 386 14.61 -5.77 -5.16
N TYR A 387 13.44 -5.45 -4.60
CA TYR A 387 13.23 -4.17 -3.90
C TYR A 387 12.74 -4.31 -2.46
N ILE A 388 12.29 -5.49 -2.04
CA ILE A 388 12.07 -5.78 -0.62
C ILE A 388 13.38 -5.59 0.15
N GLY A 389 13.32 -4.92 1.29
CA GLY A 389 14.48 -4.74 2.18
C GLY A 389 15.51 -3.71 1.70
N PHE A 390 15.10 -2.69 0.93
CA PHE A 390 15.95 -1.57 0.48
C PHE A 390 17.14 -2.01 -0.38
N GLN A 391 16.96 -3.05 -1.20
CA GLN A 391 18.02 -3.65 -2.03
C GLN A 391 18.29 -2.89 -3.34
N ASN A 392 17.50 -1.85 -3.62
CA ASN A 392 17.63 -1.08 -4.85
C ASN A 392 17.35 0.42 -4.73
N ARG A 393 17.75 1.16 -5.78
CA ARG A 393 17.36 2.54 -6.03
C ARG A 393 16.77 2.64 -7.42
N ILE A 394 15.58 3.23 -7.52
CA ILE A 394 14.83 3.35 -8.78
C ILE A 394 14.63 4.83 -9.10
N SER A 395 14.96 5.23 -10.31
CA SER A 395 14.57 6.53 -10.88
C SER A 395 13.76 6.35 -12.15
N ARG A 396 12.84 7.27 -12.43
CA ARG A 396 11.89 7.18 -13.54
C ARG A 396 11.85 8.50 -14.31
N ASP A 397 11.71 8.40 -15.62
CA ASP A 397 11.65 9.55 -16.53
C ASP A 397 10.71 9.22 -17.71
N PRO A 398 9.49 9.82 -17.77
CA PRO A 398 8.87 10.67 -16.75
C PRO A 398 8.49 9.88 -15.48
N ASP A 399 8.10 10.58 -14.40
CA ASP A 399 7.64 9.93 -13.16
C ASP A 399 6.26 9.26 -13.35
N THR A 400 6.28 8.07 -13.94
CA THR A 400 5.10 7.26 -14.23
C THR A 400 5.28 5.88 -13.63
N TYR A 401 4.25 5.40 -12.92
CA TYR A 401 4.22 4.03 -12.42
C TYR A 401 3.74 3.06 -13.50
N HIS A 402 4.66 2.22 -14.00
CA HIS A 402 4.38 1.26 -15.07
C HIS A 402 3.71 -0.03 -14.55
N HIS A 403 2.44 0.05 -14.14
CA HIS A 403 1.71 -1.07 -13.53
C HIS A 403 1.79 -2.37 -14.36
N LYS A 404 1.67 -2.32 -15.69
CA LYS A 404 1.74 -3.53 -16.54
C LYS A 404 3.11 -4.22 -16.46
N PHE A 405 4.18 -3.43 -16.44
CA PHE A 405 5.54 -3.92 -16.30
C PHE A 405 5.75 -4.57 -14.93
N TRP A 406 5.43 -3.85 -13.85
CA TRP A 406 5.59 -4.38 -12.49
C TRP A 406 4.73 -5.63 -12.26
N ASN A 407 3.44 -5.59 -12.62
CA ASN A 407 2.56 -6.73 -12.49
C ASN A 407 3.06 -7.97 -13.23
N HIS A 408 3.71 -7.79 -14.39
CA HIS A 408 4.27 -8.90 -15.14
C HIS A 408 5.38 -9.61 -14.36
N PHE A 409 6.38 -8.86 -13.89
CA PHE A 409 7.50 -9.41 -13.12
C PHE A 409 7.13 -9.84 -11.69
N GLN A 410 5.92 -9.52 -11.24
CA GLN A 410 5.37 -9.93 -9.93
C GLN A 410 4.45 -11.16 -10.00
N THR A 411 3.74 -11.36 -11.11
CA THR A 411 2.64 -12.34 -11.14
C THR A 411 2.55 -13.14 -12.44
N GLN A 412 3.29 -12.78 -13.48
CA GLN A 412 3.13 -13.35 -14.82
C GLN A 412 4.41 -13.98 -15.38
N LEU A 413 5.46 -14.12 -14.56
CA LEU A 413 6.64 -14.88 -14.94
C LEU A 413 6.28 -16.36 -15.20
N PRO A 414 7.04 -17.07 -16.05
CA PRO A 414 6.85 -18.50 -16.27
C PRO A 414 6.91 -19.30 -14.95
N LEU A 415 6.10 -20.35 -14.86
CA LEU A 415 6.04 -21.22 -13.66
C LEU A 415 7.34 -21.99 -13.41
N HIS A 416 8.14 -22.22 -14.45
CA HIS A 416 9.45 -22.84 -14.35
C HIS A 416 10.51 -21.75 -14.50
N GLY A 417 11.54 -21.80 -13.65
CA GLY A 417 12.69 -20.89 -13.73
C GLY A 417 13.43 -21.01 -15.08
N PRO A 418 14.33 -20.07 -15.37
CA PRO A 418 15.15 -20.13 -16.58
C PRO A 418 15.99 -21.41 -16.64
N ASP A 419 16.06 -22.04 -17.80
CA ASP A 419 16.86 -23.26 -18.01
C ASP A 419 18.35 -22.91 -18.20
N TRP A 420 19.03 -22.68 -17.07
CA TRP A 420 20.44 -22.31 -17.08
C TRP A 420 21.37 -23.43 -17.56
N ASP A 421 20.97 -24.69 -17.43
CA ASP A 421 21.73 -25.83 -17.97
C ASP A 421 21.71 -25.80 -19.50
N GLN A 422 20.55 -25.56 -20.10
CA GLN A 422 20.42 -25.37 -21.55
C GLN A 422 21.22 -24.15 -22.01
N PHE A 423 21.18 -23.05 -21.26
CA PHE A 423 21.97 -21.85 -21.56
C PHE A 423 23.48 -22.15 -21.58
N LEU A 424 24.00 -22.80 -20.54
CA LEU A 424 25.43 -23.13 -20.42
C LEU A 424 25.92 -24.09 -21.52
N GLN A 425 25.04 -24.95 -22.04
CA GLN A 425 25.37 -25.82 -23.18
C GLN A 425 25.49 -25.06 -24.52
N GLN A 426 24.90 -23.87 -24.63
CA GLN A 426 24.84 -23.09 -25.87
C GLN A 426 25.92 -22.00 -25.95
N VAL A 427 26.45 -21.56 -24.81
CA VAL A 427 27.48 -20.52 -24.75
C VAL A 427 28.90 -21.10 -24.91
N PRO A 428 29.85 -20.38 -25.53
CA PRO A 428 31.22 -20.84 -25.66
C PRO A 428 31.90 -20.99 -24.29
N PRO A 429 32.76 -22.01 -24.08
CA PRO A 429 33.52 -22.15 -22.84
C PRO A 429 34.50 -20.98 -22.65
N ILE A 430 34.64 -20.52 -21.41
CA ILE A 430 35.52 -19.41 -21.04
C ILE A 430 36.97 -19.89 -21.12
N GLN A 431 37.83 -19.18 -21.87
CA GLN A 431 39.26 -19.50 -21.94
C GLN A 431 39.98 -18.98 -20.67
N GLU A 432 40.94 -19.76 -20.15
CA GLU A 432 41.66 -19.47 -18.88
C GLU A 432 42.34 -18.09 -18.81
N THR A 433 42.58 -17.42 -19.95
CA THR A 433 43.13 -16.06 -19.97
C THR A 433 42.15 -15.00 -19.46
N ASP A 434 40.84 -15.25 -19.53
CA ASP A 434 39.81 -14.34 -19.00
C ASP A 434 39.53 -14.59 -17.50
N ALA A 435 39.85 -15.78 -17.00
CA ALA A 435 39.65 -16.15 -15.59
C ALA A 435 40.55 -15.37 -14.62
N LEU A 436 41.74 -14.94 -15.06
CA LEU A 436 42.68 -14.15 -14.24
C LEU A 436 42.17 -12.72 -13.95
N ASN A 437 41.35 -12.13 -14.83
CA ASN A 437 40.73 -10.83 -14.60
C ASN A 437 39.56 -10.90 -13.60
N TYR A 438 38.86 -12.04 -13.53
CA TYR A 438 37.76 -12.25 -12.58
C TYR A 438 38.22 -12.83 -11.22
N GLY A 439 39.32 -13.58 -11.17
CA GLY A 439 39.76 -14.32 -9.98
C GLY A 439 40.53 -13.50 -8.92
N LEU A 440 41.21 -12.41 -9.30
CA LEU A 440 42.05 -11.64 -8.38
C LEU A 440 41.31 -10.56 -7.56
N LEU A 441 40.09 -10.19 -7.94
CA LEU A 441 39.31 -9.14 -7.27
C LEU A 441 38.31 -9.66 -6.22
N ASN A 442 38.03 -10.97 -6.19
CA ASN A 442 37.03 -11.56 -5.30
C ASN A 442 37.46 -11.70 -3.82
N TYR A 443 38.72 -11.44 -3.47
CA TYR A 443 39.23 -11.70 -2.11
C TYR A 443 39.70 -10.46 -1.34
N CYS A 444 39.66 -9.24 -1.90
CA CYS A 444 40.21 -8.05 -1.23
C CYS A 444 39.20 -6.92 -0.96
N SER A 445 37.91 -7.13 -1.20
CA SER A 445 36.90 -6.06 -0.99
C SER A 445 35.69 -6.48 -0.13
N ILE A 446 35.71 -7.68 0.44
CA ILE A 446 34.68 -8.17 1.38
C ILE A 446 35.39 -8.49 2.70
N LEU A 447 35.80 -7.43 3.41
CA LEU A 447 36.11 -7.41 4.84
C LEU A 447 35.80 -6.00 5.38
#